data_AF-A0A941ZKG4-F1
#
_entry.id   AF-A0A941ZKG4-F1
#
_cell.length_a   1.000
_cell.length_b   1.000
_cell.length_c   1.000
_cell.angle_alpha   90.00
_cell.angle_beta   90.00
_cell.angle_gamma   90.00
#
_symmetry.space_group_name_H-M   'P 1'
#
loop_
_entity.id
_entity.type
_entity.pdbx_description
1 polymer ?
#
loop_
_entity_poly.entity_id
_entity_poly.type
_entity_poly.pdbx_seq_one_letter_code
_entity_poly.pdbx_strand_id
1 'polypeptide(L)'
;MQALLSNSQVDKLGERLKNNAQITETDLRMLDAYRQTFSKAYEFVMKSISNVPHLKPSGRDAKSTMAIIDKLRRESIRLTQIQDIAGCRVVVKDIEAQEKLVQFLCYMFQLTSENIKDRRIYPSHGYRAVHLIVFVDGKSIEIQVRTELQHQWAVFSEKVSDDFGSNIKYGNGIPSLLNILNIYSSGINQVESIELEKFMFTNFRKVSADFIKTVLCTEQLTDEIRNAHIEFIKIIDEIKSHRSGVFQKIDEVKIKLSKIFEETSLKLKEVKKNDLFD
;
A
#
# COMPACT_ATOMS: atom_id res chain seq x y z
N MET A 1 -5.31 29.44 23.92
CA MET A 1 -4.27 29.14 22.92
C MET A 1 -3.32 28.13 23.55
N GLN A 2 -3.37 26.84 23.19
CA GLN A 2 -2.38 25.88 23.68
C GLN A 2 -1.02 26.23 23.09
N ALA A 3 0.02 26.27 23.92
CA ALA A 3 1.38 26.52 23.45
C ALA A 3 1.81 25.40 22.49
N LEU A 4 2.33 25.77 21.32
CA LEU A 4 2.86 24.82 20.35
C LEU A 4 4.06 24.09 20.95
N LEU A 5 4.06 22.76 20.87
CA LEU A 5 5.18 21.93 21.33
C LEU A 5 6.40 22.18 20.44
N SER A 6 7.56 22.39 21.06
CA SER A 6 8.85 22.38 20.36
C SER A 6 9.19 20.98 19.82
N ASN A 7 10.03 20.90 18.78
CA ASN A 7 10.49 19.62 18.23
C ASN A 7 11.15 18.72 19.29
N SER A 8 11.90 19.30 20.24
CA SER A 8 12.50 18.54 21.34
C SER A 8 11.43 17.94 22.28
N GLN A 9 10.36 18.68 22.58
CA GLN A 9 9.25 18.16 23.39
C GLN A 9 8.48 17.06 22.65
N VAL A 10 8.27 17.21 21.33
CA VAL A 10 7.64 16.20 20.48
C VAL A 10 8.49 14.92 20.42
N ASP A 11 9.80 15.03 20.23
CA ASP A 11 10.68 13.85 20.20
C ASP A 11 10.74 13.14 21.56
N LYS A 12 10.79 13.90 22.67
CA LYS A 12 10.69 13.34 24.03
C LYS A 12 9.35 12.62 24.25
N LEU A 13 8.26 13.15 23.72
CA LEU A 13 6.95 12.47 23.73
C LEU A 13 7.03 11.16 22.92
N GLY A 14 7.63 11.20 21.73
CA GLY A 14 7.85 10.02 20.89
C GLY A 14 8.58 8.88 21.63
N GLU A 15 9.66 9.20 22.35
CA GLU A 15 10.39 8.22 23.16
C GLU A 15 9.54 7.63 24.30
N ARG A 16 8.72 8.44 24.97
CA ARG A 16 7.78 7.92 25.99
C ARG A 16 6.73 6.99 25.37
N LEU A 17 6.15 7.38 24.24
CA LEU A 17 5.16 6.56 23.52
C LEU A 17 5.76 5.23 23.03
N LYS A 18 7.03 5.25 22.60
CA LYS A 18 7.76 4.08 22.15
C LYS A 18 8.02 3.09 23.29
N ASN A 19 8.57 3.57 24.40
CA ASN A 19 9.20 2.74 25.43
C ASN A 19 8.32 2.48 26.66
N ASN A 20 7.30 3.31 26.93
CA ASN A 20 6.53 3.20 28.17
C ASN A 20 5.40 2.16 28.07
N ALA A 21 5.30 1.29 29.08
CA ALA A 21 4.24 0.28 29.18
C ALA A 21 2.88 0.91 29.54
N GLN A 22 2.88 2.06 30.22
CA GLN A 22 1.68 2.83 30.54
C GLN A 22 1.76 4.24 29.91
N ILE A 23 1.01 4.43 28.83
CA ILE A 23 0.87 5.74 28.18
C ILE A 23 -0.10 6.59 29.00
N THR A 24 0.33 7.78 29.43
CA THR A 24 -0.48 8.64 30.28
C THR A 24 -1.51 9.44 29.47
N GLU A 25 -2.58 9.91 30.12
CA GLU A 25 -3.56 10.80 29.48
C GLU A 25 -2.90 12.10 28.96
N THR A 26 -1.91 12.62 29.70
CA THR A 26 -1.10 13.78 29.28
C THR A 26 -0.35 13.51 27.98
N ASP A 27 0.26 12.33 27.83
CA ASP A 27 0.95 11.96 26.58
C ASP A 27 -0.01 11.89 25.41
N LEU A 28 -1.22 11.34 25.61
CA LEU A 28 -2.26 11.29 24.60
C LEU A 28 -2.72 12.69 24.19
N ARG A 29 -2.95 13.60 25.15
CA ARG A 29 -3.33 15.00 24.87
C ARG A 29 -2.22 15.75 24.12
N MET A 30 -0.95 15.54 24.50
CA MET A 30 0.19 16.14 23.79
C MET A 30 0.31 15.62 22.34
N LEU A 31 0.12 14.30 22.15
CA LEU A 31 0.15 13.71 20.82
C LEU A 31 -1.00 14.23 19.95
N ASP A 32 -2.19 14.36 20.52
CA ASP A 32 -3.34 14.89 19.80
C ASP A 32 -3.13 16.35 19.39
N ALA A 33 -2.65 17.19 20.30
CA ALA A 33 -2.26 18.57 19.99
C ALA A 33 -1.22 18.63 18.87
N TYR A 34 -0.21 17.73 18.88
CA TYR A 34 0.77 17.64 17.81
C TYR A 34 0.15 17.21 16.47
N ARG A 35 -0.72 16.19 16.45
CA ARG A 35 -1.43 15.71 15.25
C ARG A 35 -2.28 16.82 14.61
N GLN A 36 -3.01 17.59 15.41
CA GLN A 36 -3.83 18.71 14.94
C GLN A 36 -3.01 19.82 14.24
N THR A 37 -1.70 19.91 14.50
CA THR A 37 -0.84 20.89 13.79
C THR A 37 -0.70 20.60 12.30
N PHE A 38 -1.10 19.42 11.81
CA PHE A 38 -1.05 19.04 10.40
C PHE A 38 -2.32 19.42 9.61
N SER A 39 -3.44 19.74 10.28
CA SER A 39 -4.75 19.89 9.62
C SER A 39 -4.75 20.95 8.52
N LYS A 40 -4.18 22.13 8.75
CA LYS A 40 -4.11 23.20 7.73
C LYS A 40 -3.28 22.80 6.50
N ALA A 41 -2.13 22.18 6.73
CA ALA A 41 -1.27 21.66 5.66
C ALA A 41 -1.97 20.56 4.86
N TYR A 42 -2.68 19.66 5.54
CA TYR A 42 -3.47 18.62 4.93
C TYR A 42 -4.61 19.19 4.06
N GLU A 43 -5.40 20.12 4.60
CA GLU A 43 -6.49 20.79 3.88
C GLU A 43 -6.01 21.49 2.61
N PHE A 44 -4.86 22.17 2.70
CA PHE A 44 -4.24 22.81 1.53
C PHE A 44 -3.91 21.79 0.44
N VAL A 45 -3.27 20.66 0.78
CA VAL A 45 -2.92 19.61 -0.18
C VAL A 45 -4.19 18.97 -0.76
N MET A 46 -5.16 18.63 0.09
CA MET A 46 -6.44 18.05 -0.35
C MET A 46 -7.18 18.97 -1.32
N LYS A 47 -7.27 20.27 -1.02
CA LYS A 47 -7.92 21.26 -1.88
C LYS A 47 -7.16 21.44 -3.20
N SER A 48 -5.83 21.49 -3.15
CA SER A 48 -4.99 21.63 -4.35
C SER A 48 -5.19 20.47 -5.32
N ILE A 49 -5.25 19.23 -4.82
CA ILE A 49 -5.51 18.04 -5.65
C ILE A 49 -6.98 18.00 -6.12
N SER A 50 -7.94 18.36 -5.25
CA SER A 50 -9.37 18.31 -5.59
C SER A 50 -9.79 19.36 -6.62
N ASN A 51 -9.02 20.44 -6.78
CA ASN A 51 -9.23 21.44 -7.83
C ASN A 51 -8.83 20.94 -9.22
N VAL A 52 -8.13 19.80 -9.31
CA VAL A 52 -7.78 19.18 -10.58
C VAL A 52 -8.95 18.35 -11.07
N PRO A 53 -9.46 18.57 -12.30
CA PRO A 53 -10.57 17.81 -12.84
C PRO A 53 -10.35 16.29 -12.75
N HIS A 54 -11.41 15.57 -12.38
CA HIS A 54 -11.45 14.11 -12.28
C HIS A 54 -10.58 13.46 -11.19
N LEU A 55 -9.80 14.23 -10.42
CA LEU A 55 -9.11 13.70 -9.25
C LEU A 55 -10.01 13.73 -8.03
N LYS A 56 -10.05 12.61 -7.30
CA LYS A 56 -10.79 12.46 -6.04
C LYS A 56 -9.83 11.91 -4.97
N PRO A 57 -9.08 12.78 -4.28
CA PRO A 57 -8.24 12.33 -3.19
C PRO A 57 -9.11 11.83 -2.02
N SER A 58 -8.66 10.77 -1.36
CA SER A 58 -9.26 10.25 -0.13
C SER A 58 -8.18 10.14 0.93
N GLY A 59 -8.47 10.47 2.19
CA GLY A 59 -7.42 10.47 3.19
C GLY A 59 -7.91 10.80 4.58
N ARG A 60 -6.94 11.06 5.46
CA ARG A 60 -7.19 11.55 6.81
C ARG A 60 -6.16 12.61 7.17
N ASP A 61 -6.61 13.59 7.92
CA ASP A 61 -5.82 14.69 8.45
C ASP A 61 -4.90 14.27 9.61
N ALA A 62 -5.15 13.11 10.23
CA ALA A 62 -4.25 12.54 11.24
C ALA A 62 -4.30 11.00 11.34
N LYS A 63 -3.12 10.37 11.35
CA LYS A 63 -2.89 8.96 11.70
C LYS A 63 -3.35 8.71 13.13
N SER A 64 -3.98 7.58 13.40
CA SER A 64 -4.45 7.26 14.76
C SER A 64 -3.29 7.12 15.73
N THR A 65 -3.54 7.39 17.02
CA THR A 65 -2.55 7.26 18.09
C THR A 65 -1.87 5.90 18.10
N MET A 66 -2.65 4.81 18.05
CA MET A 66 -2.10 3.45 18.01
C MET A 66 -1.19 3.23 16.81
N ALA A 67 -1.60 3.67 15.62
CA ALA A 67 -0.79 3.49 14.42
C ALA A 67 0.49 4.36 14.41
N ILE A 68 0.52 5.48 15.13
CA ILE A 68 1.74 6.26 15.38
C ILE A 68 2.66 5.50 16.33
N ILE A 69 2.14 5.01 17.46
CA ILE A 69 2.90 4.24 18.45
C ILE A 69 3.52 2.98 17.82
N ASP A 70 2.72 2.21 17.08
CA ASP A 70 3.18 1.00 16.41
C ASP A 70 4.28 1.31 15.38
N LYS A 71 4.17 2.43 14.68
CA LYS A 71 5.19 2.88 13.73
C LYS A 71 6.49 3.28 14.44
N LEU A 72 6.42 4.02 15.54
CA LEU A 72 7.58 4.38 16.36
C LEU A 72 8.33 3.14 16.86
N ARG A 73 7.59 2.12 17.31
CA ARG A 73 8.16 0.86 17.78
C ARG A 73 8.80 0.06 16.65
N ARG A 74 8.12 -0.04 15.51
CA ARG A 74 8.58 -0.85 14.35
C ARG A 74 9.77 -0.23 13.62
N GLU A 75 9.78 1.08 13.41
CA GLU A 75 10.78 1.76 12.57
C GLU A 75 11.90 2.41 13.41
N SER A 76 11.76 2.47 14.73
CA SER A 76 12.74 3.09 15.65
C SER A 76 13.15 4.52 15.26
N ILE A 77 12.22 5.27 14.67
CA ILE A 77 12.37 6.68 14.29
C ILE A 77 11.82 7.61 15.36
N ARG A 78 12.21 8.89 15.30
CA ARG A 78 11.64 9.94 16.17
C ARG A 78 10.26 10.37 15.69
N LEU A 79 9.42 10.89 16.60
CA LEU A 79 8.06 11.34 16.26
C LEU A 79 8.04 12.47 15.23
N THR A 80 9.02 13.38 15.26
CA THR A 80 9.17 14.43 14.23
C THR A 80 9.59 13.90 12.85
N GLN A 81 10.08 12.66 12.76
CA GLN A 81 10.50 12.02 11.51
C GLN A 81 9.39 11.21 10.83
N ILE A 82 8.22 11.07 11.47
CA ILE A 82 7.08 10.39 10.86
C ILE A 82 6.49 11.30 9.77
N GLN A 83 6.65 10.90 8.51
CA GLN A 83 6.23 11.70 7.35
C GLN A 83 4.72 11.58 7.05
N ASP A 84 4.09 10.48 7.46
CA ASP A 84 2.69 10.12 7.19
C ASP A 84 1.77 10.34 8.40
N ILE A 85 2.03 11.40 9.20
CA ILE A 85 1.09 11.82 10.24
C ILE A 85 -0.22 12.24 9.60
N ALA A 86 -0.17 12.97 8.49
CA ALA A 86 -1.32 13.30 7.67
C ALA A 86 -1.04 12.88 6.22
N GLY A 87 -2.09 12.53 5.48
CA GLY A 87 -1.89 12.08 4.12
C GLY A 87 -3.16 11.70 3.39
N CYS A 88 -3.04 11.67 2.07
CA CYS A 88 -4.11 11.30 1.17
C CYS A 88 -3.65 10.28 0.15
N ARG A 89 -4.63 9.71 -0.54
CA ARG A 89 -4.47 8.72 -1.59
C ARG A 89 -5.24 9.18 -2.80
N VAL A 90 -4.62 9.09 -3.96
CA VAL A 90 -5.27 9.23 -5.25
C VAL A 90 -5.16 7.89 -5.98
N VAL A 91 -6.31 7.31 -6.31
CA VAL A 91 -6.41 6.06 -7.07
C VAL A 91 -6.73 6.40 -8.52
N VAL A 92 -5.96 5.86 -9.45
CA VAL A 92 -6.10 6.06 -10.89
C VAL A 92 -6.25 4.73 -11.62
N LYS A 93 -6.82 4.77 -12.82
CA LYS A 93 -7.19 3.58 -13.60
C LYS A 93 -6.05 2.61 -13.91
N ASP A 94 -4.86 3.13 -14.21
CA ASP A 94 -3.74 2.35 -14.74
C ASP A 94 -2.40 3.02 -14.44
N ILE A 95 -1.33 2.30 -14.76
CA ILE A 95 0.04 2.76 -14.52
C ILE A 95 0.41 4.00 -15.34
N GLU A 96 -0.16 4.17 -16.53
CA GLU A 96 0.12 5.33 -17.39
C GLU A 96 -0.47 6.61 -16.76
N ALA A 97 -1.71 6.53 -16.27
CA ALA A 97 -2.32 7.58 -15.49
C ALA A 97 -1.54 7.86 -14.19
N GLN A 98 -0.99 6.83 -13.55
CA GLN A 98 -0.14 6.99 -12.36
C GLN A 98 1.12 7.78 -12.68
N GLU A 99 1.84 7.45 -13.76
CA GLU A 99 3.04 8.18 -14.21
C GLU A 99 2.73 9.66 -14.49
N LYS A 100 1.68 9.93 -15.28
CA LYS A 100 1.25 11.29 -15.61
C LYS A 100 0.89 12.09 -14.36
N LEU A 101 0.13 11.47 -13.45
CA LEU A 101 -0.28 12.13 -12.20
C LEU A 101 0.91 12.39 -11.28
N VAL A 102 1.85 11.44 -11.15
CA VAL A 102 3.07 11.63 -10.35
C VAL A 102 3.88 12.80 -10.88
N GLN A 103 4.14 12.86 -12.18
CA GLN A 103 4.86 13.97 -12.80
C GLN A 103 4.17 15.31 -12.57
N PHE A 104 2.85 15.34 -12.76
CA PHE A 104 2.03 16.52 -12.53
C PHE A 104 2.08 16.99 -11.06
N LEU A 105 1.95 16.09 -10.09
CA LEU A 105 2.02 16.43 -8.67
C LEU A 105 3.43 16.89 -8.27
N CYS A 106 4.48 16.28 -8.83
CA CYS A 106 5.85 16.75 -8.62
C CYS A 106 6.04 18.18 -9.13
N TYR A 107 5.51 18.52 -10.31
CA TYR A 107 5.54 19.88 -10.82
C TYR A 107 4.71 20.85 -9.96
N MET A 108 3.47 20.47 -9.63
CA MET A 108 2.55 21.29 -8.83
C MET A 108 3.13 21.66 -7.46
N PHE A 109 3.76 20.70 -6.78
CA PHE A 109 4.31 20.88 -5.43
C PHE A 109 5.82 21.12 -5.40
N GLN A 110 6.46 21.30 -6.57
CA GLN A 110 7.91 21.52 -6.71
C GLN A 110 8.77 20.47 -5.99
N LEU A 111 8.43 19.19 -6.19
CA LEU A 111 9.08 18.06 -5.54
C LEU A 111 10.34 17.62 -6.28
N THR A 112 11.35 17.21 -5.53
CA THR A 112 12.57 16.58 -6.06
C THR A 112 12.55 15.08 -5.80
N SER A 113 13.57 14.36 -6.29
CA SER A 113 13.70 12.91 -6.08
C SER A 113 13.73 12.50 -4.60
N GLU A 114 14.18 13.37 -3.70
CA GLU A 114 14.22 13.11 -2.25
C GLU A 114 12.81 13.05 -1.63
N ASN A 115 11.83 13.70 -2.26
CA ASN A 115 10.42 13.66 -1.84
C ASN A 115 9.68 12.43 -2.36
N ILE A 116 10.31 11.63 -3.22
CA ILE A 116 9.66 10.54 -3.95
C ILE A 116 10.15 9.21 -3.41
N LYS A 117 9.20 8.36 -3.01
CA LYS A 117 9.46 6.99 -2.61
C LYS A 117 8.64 6.06 -3.48
N ASP A 118 9.29 5.57 -4.54
CA ASP A 118 8.69 4.64 -5.49
C ASP A 118 8.77 3.19 -4.98
N ARG A 119 7.63 2.68 -4.48
CA ARG A 119 7.50 1.30 -3.99
C ARG A 119 7.14 0.31 -5.10
N ARG A 120 7.09 0.74 -6.37
CA ARG A 120 6.86 -0.15 -7.52
C ARG A 120 8.15 -0.83 -7.95
N ILE A 121 9.27 -0.12 -7.83
CA ILE A 121 10.63 -0.63 -8.11
C ILE A 121 11.09 -1.57 -6.99
N TYR A 122 10.93 -1.14 -5.74
CA TYR A 122 11.26 -1.93 -4.55
C TYR A 122 10.04 -2.05 -3.62
N PRO A 123 9.16 -3.05 -3.87
CA PRO A 123 7.96 -3.27 -3.07
C PRO A 123 8.28 -3.61 -1.61
N SER A 124 7.42 -3.16 -0.70
CA SER A 124 7.53 -3.47 0.72
C SER A 124 6.60 -4.63 1.07
N HIS A 125 7.11 -5.87 1.07
CA HIS A 125 6.29 -7.08 1.30
C HIS A 125 5.12 -7.20 0.30
N GLY A 126 5.38 -6.90 -0.97
CA GLY A 126 4.38 -6.87 -2.04
C GLY A 126 3.58 -5.56 -2.13
N TYR A 127 3.71 -4.65 -1.16
CA TYR A 127 3.05 -3.35 -1.25
C TYR A 127 3.69 -2.46 -2.32
N ARG A 128 2.85 -1.92 -3.21
CA ARG A 128 3.21 -1.10 -4.37
C ARG A 128 2.39 0.20 -4.40
N ALA A 129 3.07 1.33 -4.59
CA ALA A 129 2.51 2.68 -4.76
C ALA A 129 3.66 3.65 -5.08
N VAL A 130 3.35 4.88 -5.49
CA VAL A 130 4.31 6.00 -5.42
C VAL A 130 3.92 6.90 -4.25
N HIS A 131 4.85 7.16 -3.34
CA HIS A 131 4.64 8.10 -2.23
C HIS A 131 5.37 9.40 -2.53
N LEU A 132 4.63 10.50 -2.44
CA LEU A 132 5.15 11.85 -2.57
C LEU A 132 5.03 12.55 -1.22
N ILE A 133 6.12 13.12 -0.71
CA ILE A 133 6.13 13.84 0.57
C ILE A 133 6.14 15.34 0.28
N VAL A 134 4.99 15.99 0.48
CA VAL A 134 4.81 17.45 0.31
C VAL A 134 5.01 18.14 1.65
N PHE A 135 5.75 19.25 1.67
CA PHE A 135 5.92 20.07 2.85
C PHE A 135 5.13 21.37 2.73
N VAL A 136 4.24 21.63 3.68
CA VAL A 136 3.45 22.88 3.78
C VAL A 136 3.59 23.38 5.22
N ASP A 137 4.04 24.63 5.39
CA ASP A 137 4.26 25.25 6.71
C ASP A 137 5.11 24.38 7.67
N GLY A 138 6.12 23.70 7.13
CA GLY A 138 7.00 22.80 7.89
C GLY A 138 6.36 21.47 8.31
N LYS A 139 5.17 21.14 7.80
CA LYS A 139 4.47 19.86 8.02
C LYS A 139 4.51 19.00 6.78
N SER A 140 4.88 17.73 6.94
CA SER A 140 4.88 16.75 5.86
C SER A 140 3.49 16.14 5.68
N ILE A 141 3.02 16.12 4.44
CA ILE A 141 1.80 15.45 4.00
C ILE A 141 2.20 14.38 2.97
N GLU A 142 1.87 13.12 3.25
CA GLU A 142 2.11 12.02 2.32
C GLU A 142 0.96 11.92 1.31
N ILE A 143 1.29 11.97 0.02
CA ILE A 143 0.36 11.65 -1.07
C ILE A 143 0.74 10.28 -1.62
N GLN A 144 -0.18 9.32 -1.52
CA GLN A 144 -0.02 7.99 -2.09
C GLN A 144 -0.76 7.91 -3.43
N VAL A 145 -0.03 7.82 -4.52
CA VAL A 145 -0.63 7.59 -5.84
C VAL A 145 -0.63 6.09 -6.11
N ARG A 146 -1.80 5.52 -6.41
CA ARG A 146 -1.97 4.08 -6.67
C ARG A 146 -2.75 3.83 -7.95
N THR A 147 -2.43 2.76 -8.67
CA THR A 147 -3.35 2.18 -9.65
C THR A 147 -4.52 1.50 -8.93
N GLU A 148 -5.61 1.22 -9.64
CA GLU A 148 -6.73 0.43 -9.10
C GLU A 148 -6.27 -0.94 -8.59
N LEU A 149 -5.42 -1.64 -9.34
CA LEU A 149 -4.85 -2.93 -8.95
C LEU A 149 -3.98 -2.81 -7.68
N GLN A 150 -3.09 -1.81 -7.60
CA GLN A 150 -2.30 -1.53 -6.40
C GLN A 150 -3.20 -1.21 -5.19
N HIS A 151 -4.30 -0.50 -5.41
CA HIS A 151 -5.26 -0.20 -4.36
C HIS A 151 -5.98 -1.47 -3.87
N GLN A 152 -6.47 -2.31 -4.79
CA GLN A 152 -7.13 -3.58 -4.47
C GLN A 152 -6.19 -4.51 -3.69
N TRP A 153 -4.94 -4.65 -4.13
CA TRP A 153 -3.93 -5.45 -3.43
C TRP A 153 -3.72 -4.96 -1.99
N ALA A 154 -3.60 -3.64 -1.79
CA ALA A 154 -3.40 -3.09 -0.46
C ALA A 154 -4.62 -3.30 0.46
N VAL A 155 -5.83 -3.18 -0.08
CA VAL A 155 -7.06 -3.50 0.66
C VAL A 155 -7.11 -4.98 1.01
N PHE A 156 -6.74 -5.86 0.08
CA PHE A 156 -6.66 -7.29 0.31
C PHE A 156 -5.62 -7.63 1.41
N SER A 157 -4.42 -7.06 1.35
CA SER A 157 -3.37 -7.24 2.36
C SER A 157 -3.80 -6.79 3.76
N GLU A 158 -4.52 -5.66 3.85
CA GLU A 158 -5.09 -5.19 5.12
C GLU A 158 -6.15 -6.17 5.64
N LYS A 159 -7.09 -6.63 4.80
CA LYS A 159 -8.09 -7.63 5.20
C LYS A 159 -7.45 -8.93 5.70
N VAL A 160 -6.44 -9.45 5.00
CA VAL A 160 -5.71 -10.65 5.43
C VAL A 160 -5.02 -10.40 6.78
N SER A 161 -4.48 -9.20 7.01
CA SER A 161 -3.85 -8.86 8.28
C SER A 161 -4.86 -8.71 9.43
N ASP A 162 -6.03 -8.13 9.16
CA ASP A 162 -7.13 -8.05 10.12
C ASP A 162 -7.63 -9.45 10.50
N ASP A 163 -7.63 -10.37 9.53
CA ASP A 163 -8.17 -11.70 9.75
C ASP A 163 -7.18 -12.69 10.39
N PHE A 164 -5.90 -12.66 9.99
CA PHE A 164 -4.90 -13.68 10.34
C PHE A 164 -3.68 -13.14 11.09
N GLY A 165 -3.69 -11.86 11.46
CA GLY A 165 -2.65 -11.24 12.29
C GLY A 165 -2.04 -10.00 11.65
N SER A 166 -1.98 -8.92 12.43
CA SER A 166 -1.58 -7.58 12.00
C SER A 166 -0.15 -7.49 11.43
N ASN A 167 0.68 -8.49 11.71
CA ASN A 167 2.06 -8.59 11.25
C ASN A 167 2.20 -9.00 9.77
N ILE A 168 1.14 -9.56 9.16
CA ILE A 168 1.19 -10.10 7.78
C ILE A 168 1.57 -9.05 6.75
N LYS A 169 0.94 -7.87 6.79
CA LYS A 169 1.31 -6.73 5.92
C LYS A 169 2.74 -6.21 6.13
N TYR A 170 3.42 -6.64 7.19
CA TYR A 170 4.81 -6.33 7.47
C TYR A 170 5.75 -7.52 7.19
N GLY A 171 5.31 -8.52 6.43
CA GLY A 171 6.15 -9.62 5.98
C GLY A 171 6.34 -10.73 7.02
N ASN A 172 5.59 -10.71 8.12
CA ASN A 172 5.70 -11.69 9.21
C ASN A 172 4.34 -12.36 9.46
N GLY A 173 4.34 -13.67 9.74
CA GLY A 173 3.10 -14.42 9.98
C GLY A 173 3.07 -15.71 9.16
N ILE A 174 1.88 -16.15 8.78
CA ILE A 174 1.67 -17.44 8.11
C ILE A 174 2.36 -17.41 6.72
N PRO A 175 3.38 -18.27 6.47
CA PRO A 175 4.17 -18.22 5.23
C PRO A 175 3.35 -18.37 3.95
N SER A 176 2.30 -19.18 3.97
CA SER A 176 1.39 -19.40 2.84
C SER A 176 0.66 -18.12 2.43
N LEU A 177 0.15 -17.36 3.41
CA LEU A 177 -0.52 -16.07 3.16
C LEU A 177 0.46 -14.99 2.67
N LEU A 178 1.67 -14.94 3.25
CA LEU A 178 2.73 -14.04 2.77
C LEU A 178 3.09 -14.33 1.30
N ASN A 179 3.16 -15.61 0.94
CA ASN A 179 3.41 -16.02 -0.43
C ASN A 179 2.29 -15.55 -1.38
N ILE A 180 1.01 -15.77 -1.03
CA ILE A 180 -0.15 -15.28 -1.81
C ILE A 180 -0.08 -13.77 -2.06
N LEU A 181 0.23 -12.99 -1.02
CA LEU A 181 0.36 -11.54 -1.15
C LEU A 181 1.46 -11.16 -2.14
N ASN A 182 2.64 -11.77 -2.04
CA ASN A 182 3.75 -11.51 -2.96
C ASN A 182 3.42 -11.90 -4.41
N ILE A 183 2.69 -13.01 -4.58
CA ILE A 183 2.21 -13.52 -5.86
C ILE A 183 1.32 -12.50 -6.57
N TYR A 184 0.28 -12.03 -5.89
CA TYR A 184 -0.65 -11.04 -6.45
C TYR A 184 0.06 -9.73 -6.77
N SER A 185 0.99 -9.29 -5.91
CA SER A 185 1.83 -8.12 -6.18
C SER A 185 2.67 -8.29 -7.46
N SER A 186 3.27 -9.46 -7.65
CA SER A 186 4.11 -9.78 -8.82
C SER A 186 3.31 -9.83 -10.12
N GLY A 187 2.10 -10.38 -10.10
CA GLY A 187 1.24 -10.38 -11.28
C GLY A 187 0.70 -8.99 -11.63
N ILE A 188 0.36 -8.17 -10.64
CA ILE A 188 0.04 -6.74 -10.87
C ILE A 188 1.21 -6.04 -11.56
N ASN A 189 2.44 -6.21 -11.04
CA ASN A 189 3.63 -5.60 -11.66
C ASN A 189 3.78 -5.97 -13.14
N GLN A 190 3.46 -7.20 -13.53
CA GLN A 190 3.55 -7.62 -14.93
C GLN A 190 2.49 -6.96 -15.79
N VAL A 191 1.23 -6.93 -15.34
CA VAL A 191 0.15 -6.25 -16.06
C VAL A 191 0.55 -4.79 -16.28
N GLU A 192 0.97 -4.10 -15.22
CA GLU A 192 1.44 -2.72 -15.27
C GLU A 192 2.68 -2.54 -16.17
N SER A 193 3.60 -3.52 -16.22
CA SER A 193 4.76 -3.44 -17.12
C SER A 193 4.37 -3.50 -18.60
N ILE A 194 3.30 -4.24 -18.92
CA ILE A 194 2.77 -4.35 -20.28
C ILE A 194 2.05 -3.07 -20.68
N GLU A 195 1.25 -2.49 -19.77
CA GLU A 195 0.55 -1.21 -19.99
C GLU A 195 1.48 -0.07 -20.36
N LEU A 196 2.70 -0.04 -19.79
CA LEU A 196 3.66 1.03 -20.08
C LEU A 196 4.32 0.90 -21.46
N GLU A 197 4.06 -0.14 -22.25
CA GLU A 197 4.79 -0.46 -23.50
C GLU A 197 6.32 -0.53 -23.31
N LYS A 198 6.81 -0.51 -22.06
CA LYS A 198 8.22 -0.56 -21.72
C LYS A 198 8.66 -2.01 -21.83
N PHE A 199 9.29 -2.33 -22.96
CA PHE A 199 9.98 -3.59 -23.28
C PHE A 199 11.14 -3.90 -22.30
N MET A 200 10.86 -4.09 -21.02
CA MET A 200 11.81 -4.60 -20.03
C MET A 200 11.20 -5.85 -19.39
N PHE A 201 11.24 -6.97 -20.11
CA PHE A 201 10.95 -8.28 -19.52
C PHE A 201 12.08 -8.62 -18.54
N THR A 202 11.86 -8.46 -17.23
CA THR A 202 12.61 -9.25 -16.26
C THR A 202 12.05 -10.68 -16.25
N ASN A 203 12.94 -11.67 -16.18
CA ASN A 203 12.71 -13.10 -16.42
C ASN A 203 11.58 -13.73 -15.57
N PHE A 204 10.32 -13.59 -15.99
CA PHE A 204 9.18 -14.21 -15.31
C PHE A 204 9.22 -15.75 -15.32
N ARG A 205 9.89 -16.38 -16.30
CA ARG A 205 10.03 -17.84 -16.38
C ARG A 205 10.56 -18.47 -15.09
N LYS A 206 11.43 -17.77 -14.36
CA LYS A 206 11.98 -18.26 -13.07
C LYS A 206 10.97 -18.07 -11.93
N VAL A 207 10.28 -16.92 -11.90
CA VAL A 207 9.23 -16.63 -10.92
C VAL A 207 8.07 -17.63 -11.06
N SER A 208 7.59 -17.91 -12.29
CA SER A 208 6.52 -18.89 -12.53
C SER A 208 6.88 -20.32 -12.13
N ALA A 209 8.14 -20.73 -12.29
CA ALA A 209 8.59 -22.10 -11.97
C ALA A 209 8.75 -22.32 -10.45
N ASP A 210 9.41 -21.39 -9.75
CA ASP A 210 9.52 -21.44 -8.28
C ASP A 210 8.13 -21.33 -7.63
N PHE A 211 7.23 -20.55 -8.24
CA PHE A 211 5.85 -20.33 -7.83
C PHE A 211 4.94 -21.56 -7.93
N ILE A 212 4.93 -22.25 -9.08
CA ILE A 212 4.08 -23.44 -9.28
C ILE A 212 4.45 -24.47 -8.21
N LYS A 213 5.74 -24.61 -7.93
CA LYS A 213 6.24 -25.49 -6.89
C LYS A 213 5.76 -25.08 -5.50
N THR A 214 5.81 -23.80 -5.14
CA THR A 214 5.34 -23.34 -3.81
C THR A 214 3.83 -23.47 -3.65
N VAL A 215 3.03 -23.07 -4.64
CA VAL A 215 1.56 -23.08 -4.56
C VAL A 215 0.99 -24.51 -4.56
N LEU A 216 1.56 -25.41 -5.37
CA LEU A 216 1.16 -26.82 -5.38
C LEU A 216 1.56 -27.56 -4.09
N CYS A 217 2.64 -27.15 -3.44
CA CYS A 217 3.12 -27.76 -2.20
C CYS A 217 2.58 -27.11 -0.91
N THR A 218 1.69 -26.12 -1.00
CA THR A 218 1.09 -25.49 0.19
C THR A 218 -0.18 -26.25 0.59
N GLU A 219 -0.05 -27.15 1.57
CA GLU A 219 -1.15 -27.95 2.13
C GLU A 219 -2.22 -27.10 2.84
N GLN A 220 -1.84 -25.94 3.36
CA GLN A 220 -2.71 -25.03 4.11
C GLN A 220 -3.68 -24.20 3.24
N LEU A 221 -3.67 -24.36 1.92
CA LEU A 221 -4.58 -23.62 1.02
C LEU A 221 -5.71 -24.52 0.54
N THR A 222 -6.93 -24.01 0.58
CA THR A 222 -8.07 -24.75 0.00
C THR A 222 -7.91 -24.87 -1.52
N ASP A 223 -8.47 -25.93 -2.09
CA ASP A 223 -8.42 -26.21 -3.53
C ASP A 223 -9.00 -25.05 -4.36
N GLU A 224 -9.99 -24.34 -3.82
CA GLU A 224 -10.64 -23.22 -4.50
C GLU A 224 -9.78 -21.96 -4.52
N ILE A 225 -8.93 -21.74 -3.51
CA ILE A 225 -7.91 -20.69 -3.54
C ILE A 225 -6.85 -21.10 -4.56
N ARG A 226 -6.38 -22.34 -4.51
CA ARG A 226 -5.38 -22.87 -5.45
C ARG A 226 -5.84 -22.73 -6.91
N ASN A 227 -7.11 -23.01 -7.20
CA ASN A 227 -7.69 -22.91 -8.54
C ASN A 227 -7.78 -21.47 -9.06
N ALA A 228 -8.23 -20.52 -8.23
CA ALA A 228 -8.23 -19.09 -8.60
C ALA A 228 -6.80 -18.59 -8.91
N HIS A 229 -5.80 -19.10 -8.19
CA HIS A 229 -4.39 -18.79 -8.45
C HIS A 229 -3.87 -19.44 -9.74
N ILE A 230 -4.28 -20.68 -10.06
CA ILE A 230 -3.93 -21.32 -11.33
C ILE A 230 -4.51 -20.53 -12.50
N GLU A 231 -5.76 -20.06 -12.37
CA GLU A 231 -6.40 -19.21 -13.38
C GLU A 231 -5.65 -17.89 -13.58
N PHE A 232 -5.23 -17.25 -12.48
CA PHE A 232 -4.38 -16.06 -12.51
C PHE A 232 -3.11 -16.26 -13.35
N ILE A 233 -2.38 -17.37 -13.13
CA ILE A 233 -1.16 -17.69 -13.89
C ILE A 233 -1.49 -17.87 -15.37
N LYS A 234 -2.54 -18.62 -15.69
CA LYS A 234 -2.94 -18.88 -17.08
C LYS A 234 -3.21 -17.57 -17.83
N ILE A 235 -3.90 -16.63 -17.19
CA ILE A 235 -4.16 -15.31 -17.75
C ILE A 235 -2.84 -14.56 -18.02
N ILE A 236 -1.92 -14.56 -17.05
CA ILE A 236 -0.61 -13.92 -17.19
C ILE A 236 0.25 -14.55 -18.30
N ASP A 237 0.17 -15.86 -18.52
CA ASP A 237 0.89 -16.56 -19.59
C ASP A 237 0.24 -16.36 -20.97
N GLU A 238 -1.09 -16.31 -21.06
CA GLU A 238 -1.82 -15.97 -22.28
C GLU A 238 -1.42 -14.57 -22.77
N ILE A 239 -1.35 -13.61 -21.85
CA ILE A 239 -0.92 -12.24 -22.16
C ILE A 239 0.50 -12.20 -22.75
N LYS A 240 1.44 -13.03 -22.26
CA LYS A 240 2.80 -13.06 -22.81
C LYS A 240 2.87 -13.61 -24.23
N SER A 241 1.98 -14.54 -24.58
CA SER A 241 2.01 -15.23 -25.87
C SER A 241 1.36 -14.43 -27.01
N HIS A 242 0.41 -13.54 -26.73
CA HIS A 242 -0.40 -12.84 -27.75
C HIS A 242 -0.07 -11.34 -27.92
N ARG A 243 1.22 -10.99 -28.09
CA ARG A 243 1.75 -9.62 -28.09
C ARG A 243 0.98 -8.56 -28.89
N SER A 244 0.28 -8.91 -29.97
CA SER A 244 -0.44 -7.95 -30.83
C SER A 244 -1.92 -7.70 -30.46
N GLY A 245 -2.54 -8.58 -29.65
CA GLY A 245 -3.94 -8.46 -29.23
C GLY A 245 -4.14 -8.12 -27.75
N VAL A 246 -3.04 -8.00 -26.99
CA VAL A 246 -3.05 -7.88 -25.53
C VAL A 246 -3.67 -6.58 -25.03
N PHE A 247 -3.49 -5.46 -25.73
CA PHE A 247 -4.10 -4.18 -25.34
C PHE A 247 -5.62 -4.24 -25.33
N GLN A 248 -6.23 -5.02 -26.23
CA GLN A 248 -7.69 -5.21 -26.26
C GLN A 248 -8.19 -6.12 -25.13
N LYS A 249 -7.32 -6.97 -24.57
CA LYS A 249 -7.64 -7.92 -23.48
C LYS A 249 -7.20 -7.43 -22.09
N ILE A 250 -6.41 -6.36 -21.98
CA ILE A 250 -5.83 -5.97 -20.68
C ILE A 250 -6.90 -5.53 -19.67
N ASP A 251 -7.95 -4.88 -20.16
CA ASP A 251 -9.10 -4.51 -19.33
C ASP A 251 -9.88 -5.77 -18.89
N GLU A 252 -10.06 -6.75 -19.79
CA GLU A 252 -10.65 -8.05 -19.41
C GLU A 252 -9.81 -8.77 -18.36
N VAL A 253 -8.48 -8.73 -18.48
CA VAL A 253 -7.56 -9.30 -17.50
C VAL A 253 -7.73 -8.61 -16.15
N LYS A 254 -7.71 -7.28 -16.11
CA LYS A 254 -7.93 -6.53 -14.86
C LYS A 254 -9.22 -6.91 -14.18
N ILE A 255 -10.32 -7.01 -14.94
CA ILE A 255 -11.62 -7.44 -14.43
C ILE A 255 -11.52 -8.84 -13.80
N LYS A 256 -10.88 -9.80 -14.49
CA LYS A 256 -10.64 -11.15 -13.94
C LYS A 256 -9.78 -11.10 -12.67
N LEU A 257 -8.73 -10.29 -12.64
CA LEU A 257 -7.88 -10.13 -11.46
C LEU A 257 -8.66 -9.58 -10.27
N SER A 258 -9.46 -8.54 -10.48
CA SER A 258 -10.31 -7.97 -9.44
C SER A 258 -11.27 -9.00 -8.87
N LYS A 259 -11.90 -9.81 -9.74
CA LYS A 259 -12.77 -10.92 -9.31
C LYS A 259 -12.02 -11.95 -8.47
N ILE A 260 -10.80 -12.32 -8.86
CA ILE A 260 -9.94 -13.25 -8.11
C ILE A 260 -9.62 -12.69 -6.71
N PHE A 261 -9.32 -11.39 -6.59
CA PHE A 261 -9.11 -10.75 -5.28
C PHE A 261 -10.35 -10.86 -4.38
N GLU A 262 -11.53 -10.58 -4.93
CA GLU A 262 -12.79 -10.64 -4.20
C GLU A 262 -13.12 -12.06 -3.75
N GLU A 263 -13.05 -13.04 -4.66
CA GLU A 263 -13.30 -14.44 -4.35
C GLU A 263 -12.32 -14.99 -3.31
N THR A 264 -11.02 -14.67 -3.45
CA THR A 264 -10.00 -15.08 -2.47
C THR A 264 -10.29 -14.46 -1.11
N SER A 265 -10.67 -13.18 -1.07
CA SER A 265 -11.02 -12.50 0.18
C SER A 265 -12.24 -13.09 0.86
N LEU A 266 -13.26 -13.51 0.10
CA LEU A 266 -14.45 -14.17 0.66
C LEU A 266 -14.12 -15.55 1.21
N LYS A 267 -13.37 -16.35 0.44
CA LYS A 267 -12.97 -17.71 0.85
C LYS A 267 -12.10 -17.70 2.11
N LEU A 268 -11.13 -16.80 2.20
CA LEU A 268 -10.30 -16.68 3.41
C LEU A 268 -11.13 -16.39 4.67
N LYS A 269 -12.21 -15.61 4.55
CA LYS A 269 -13.15 -15.39 5.66
C LYS A 269 -13.89 -16.66 6.06
N GLU A 270 -14.30 -17.49 5.10
CA GLU A 270 -14.96 -18.77 5.37
C GLU A 270 -14.02 -19.75 6.05
N VAL A 271 -12.76 -19.84 5.61
CA VAL A 271 -11.77 -20.74 6.21
C VAL A 271 -11.46 -20.34 7.65
N LYS A 272 -11.33 -19.04 7.94
CA LYS A 272 -11.20 -18.54 9.32
C LYS A 272 -12.39 -18.91 10.19
N LYS A 273 -13.61 -18.88 9.65
CA LYS A 273 -14.83 -19.25 10.39
C LYS A 273 -14.85 -20.74 10.78
N ASN A 274 -14.08 -21.57 10.08
CA ASN A 274 -14.05 -23.02 10.25
C ASN A 274 -12.80 -23.51 11.02
N ASP A 275 -11.99 -22.61 11.62
CA ASP A 275 -10.78 -22.93 12.41
C ASP A 275 -9.80 -23.90 11.71
N LEU A 276 -9.64 -23.79 10.39
CA LEU A 276 -8.75 -24.67 9.59
C LEU A 276 -7.29 -24.20 9.55
N PHE A 277 -6.94 -23.16 10.31
CA PHE A 277 -5.59 -22.61 10.42
C PHE A 277 -5.15 -22.54 11.90
N ASP A 278 -5.16 -23.70 12.58
CA ASP A 278 -4.38 -23.90 13.82
C ASP A 278 -2.98 -24.43 13.50
#